data_AF-A0A3Q0JH11-F1
#
_entry.id   AF-A0A3Q0JH11-F1
#
_cell.length_a   1.000
_cell.length_b   1.000
_cell.length_c   1.000
_cell.angle_alpha   90.00
_cell.angle_beta   90.00
_cell.angle_gamma   90.00
#
_symmetry.space_group_name_H-M   'P 1'
#
loop_
_entity.id
_entity.type
_entity.pdbx_description
1 polymer ?
#
loop_
_entity_poly.entity_id
_entity_poly.type
_entity_poly.pdbx_seq_one_letter_code
_entity_poly.pdbx_strand_id
1 'polypeptide(L)'
;MVGSPSNISWSLIDRWSTHPLLCKVFAERIQEELKQFPAEVQKDVIILFSAHSLPLRAVNRGDPYPSEVGATVQGVMQELNNCNPYHLVWQSKVGPLPWLGPFTDDALKGYVKQGKKN
;
A
#
# COMPACT_ATOMS: atom_id res chain seq x y z
N MET A 1 1.80 31.68 23.77
CA MET A 1 0.86 30.67 23.26
C MET A 1 -0.39 31.41 22.82
N VAL A 2 -0.68 31.42 21.52
CA VAL A 2 -1.90 32.05 20.99
C VAL A 2 -3.06 31.09 21.29
N GLY A 3 -4.01 31.52 22.13
CA GLY A 3 -5.18 30.72 22.47
C GLY A 3 -6.05 30.49 21.23
N SER A 4 -6.58 29.27 21.07
CA SER A 4 -7.55 28.99 20.01
C SER A 4 -8.77 29.92 20.15
N PRO A 5 -9.38 30.38 19.04
CA PRO A 5 -10.58 31.20 19.08
C PRO A 5 -11.70 30.49 19.87
N SER A 6 -12.35 31.20 20.79
CA SER A 6 -13.30 30.67 21.78
C SER A 6 -14.64 30.19 21.21
N ASN A 7 -14.83 30.25 19.88
CA ASN A 7 -16.07 29.92 19.18
C ASN A 7 -15.91 28.84 18.08
N ILE A 8 -14.84 28.04 18.12
CA ILE A 8 -14.62 26.96 17.15
C ILE A 8 -14.81 25.59 17.81
N SER A 9 -15.69 24.77 17.26
CA SER A 9 -15.79 23.35 17.59
C SER A 9 -14.93 22.53 16.64
N TRP A 10 -13.89 21.87 17.18
CA TRP A 10 -13.02 21.00 16.41
C TRP A 10 -13.56 19.57 16.38
N SER A 11 -13.42 18.92 15.24
CA SER A 11 -13.55 17.47 15.11
C SER A 11 -12.46 16.96 14.17
N LEU A 12 -12.13 15.66 14.28
CA LEU A 12 -11.08 15.03 13.50
C LEU A 12 -11.55 13.65 13.05
N ILE A 13 -11.35 13.36 11.77
CA ILE A 13 -11.34 11.99 11.25
C ILE A 13 -9.86 11.65 11.10
N ASP A 14 -9.32 10.88 12.04
CA ASP A 14 -7.88 10.61 12.13
C ASP A 14 -7.42 9.48 11.21
N ARG A 15 -8.32 8.54 10.87
CA ARG A 15 -8.02 7.36 10.05
C ARG A 15 -9.25 6.81 9.33
N TRP A 16 -9.03 6.15 8.19
CA TRP A 16 -10.08 5.61 7.32
C TRP A 16 -9.55 4.55 6.34
N SER A 17 -8.54 3.78 6.76
CA SER A 17 -7.78 2.83 5.92
C SER A 17 -8.64 1.77 5.22
N THR A 18 -9.76 1.34 5.83
CA THR A 18 -10.68 0.32 5.30
C THR A 18 -12.02 0.90 4.87
N HIS A 19 -12.10 2.20 4.56
CA HIS A 19 -13.35 2.78 4.08
C HIS A 19 -13.80 2.08 2.77
N PRO A 20 -15.04 1.56 2.64
CA PRO A 20 -15.44 0.76 1.49
C PRO A 20 -15.22 1.45 0.14
N LEU A 21 -15.51 2.75 0.06
CA LEU A 21 -15.29 3.52 -1.17
C LEU A 21 -13.80 3.72 -1.51
N LEU A 22 -12.91 3.72 -0.51
CA LEU A 22 -11.47 3.77 -0.76
C LEU A 22 -11.01 2.47 -1.41
N CYS A 23 -11.39 1.32 -0.83
CA CYS A 23 -11.06 0.00 -1.37
C CYS A 23 -11.62 -0.18 -2.78
N LYS A 24 -12.87 0.23 -3.00
CA LYS A 24 -13.53 0.17 -4.31
C LYS A 24 -12.78 0.96 -5.37
N VAL A 25 -12.42 2.22 -5.09
CA VAL A 25 -11.70 3.06 -6.07
C VAL A 25 -10.34 2.46 -6.43
N PHE A 26 -9.59 1.94 -5.45
CA PHE A 26 -8.32 1.26 -5.75
C PHE A 26 -8.52 0.00 -6.59
N ALA A 27 -9.53 -0.82 -6.28
CA ALA A 27 -9.84 -2.01 -7.06
C ALA A 27 -10.22 -1.68 -8.50
N GLU A 28 -11.05 -0.65 -8.72
CA GLU A 28 -11.44 -0.18 -10.06
C GLU A 28 -10.21 0.27 -10.86
N ARG A 29 -9.31 1.06 -10.27
CA ARG A 29 -8.07 1.49 -10.93
C ARG A 29 -7.14 0.34 -11.28
N ILE A 30 -7.01 -0.65 -10.39
CA ILE A 30 -6.21 -1.85 -10.66
C ILE A 30 -6.82 -2.65 -11.82
N GLN A 31 -8.14 -2.83 -11.86
CA GLN A 31 -8.81 -3.53 -12.96
C GLN A 31 -8.67 -2.79 -14.29
N GLU A 32 -8.73 -1.45 -14.28
CA GLU A 32 -8.46 -0.62 -15.46
C GLU A 32 -7.04 -0.86 -16.00
N GLU A 33 -6.03 -0.86 -15.11
CA GLU A 33 -4.64 -1.09 -15.51
C GLU A 33 -4.39 -2.53 -15.98
N LEU A 34 -4.96 -3.53 -15.30
CA LEU A 34 -4.85 -4.92 -15.71
C LEU A 34 -5.39 -5.15 -17.13
N LYS A 35 -6.43 -4.42 -17.56
CA LYS A 35 -6.98 -4.52 -18.93
C LYS A 35 -6.02 -4.02 -20.02
N GLN A 36 -4.97 -3.31 -19.65
CA GLN A 36 -3.94 -2.86 -20.59
C GLN A 36 -2.90 -3.94 -20.88
N PHE A 37 -2.80 -4.98 -20.04
CA PHE A 37 -1.94 -6.13 -20.31
C PHE A 37 -2.57 -7.06 -21.36
N PRO A 38 -1.76 -7.76 -22.18
CA PRO A 38 -2.26 -8.80 -23.05
C PRO A 38 -3.03 -9.89 -22.28
N ALA A 39 -4.15 -10.35 -22.83
CA ALA A 39 -5.07 -11.27 -22.16
C ALA A 39 -4.40 -12.57 -21.70
N GLU A 40 -3.37 -13.02 -22.43
CA GLU A 40 -2.56 -14.20 -22.14
C GLU A 40 -1.72 -14.09 -20.86
N VAL A 41 -1.31 -12.88 -20.46
CA VAL A 41 -0.47 -12.65 -19.26
C VAL A 41 -1.22 -11.93 -18.13
N GLN A 42 -2.41 -11.40 -18.40
CA GLN A 42 -3.18 -10.59 -17.45
C GLN A 42 -3.38 -11.23 -16.08
N LYS A 43 -3.60 -12.56 -16.02
CA LYS A 43 -3.78 -13.31 -14.76
C LYS A 43 -2.47 -13.55 -14.00
N ASP A 44 -1.33 -13.44 -14.68
CA ASP A 44 0.00 -13.67 -14.11
C ASP A 44 0.66 -12.38 -13.63
N VAL A 45 0.07 -11.21 -13.93
CA VAL A 45 0.53 -9.90 -13.46
C VAL A 45 0.60 -9.89 -11.93
N ILE A 46 1.75 -9.47 -11.39
CA ILE A 46 1.97 -9.35 -9.95
C ILE A 46 1.65 -7.94 -9.49
N ILE A 47 0.66 -7.79 -8.62
CA ILE A 47 0.29 -6.49 -8.06
C ILE A 47 1.24 -6.15 -6.89
N LEU A 48 2.08 -5.13 -7.07
CA LEU A 48 2.93 -4.59 -6.02
C LEU A 48 2.29 -3.35 -5.40
N PHE A 49 1.69 -3.50 -4.23
CA PHE A 49 1.25 -2.36 -3.42
C PHE A 49 2.48 -1.72 -2.79
N SER A 50 2.85 -0.52 -3.24
CA SER A 50 4.04 0.19 -2.77
C SER A 50 3.66 1.36 -1.86
N ALA A 51 3.98 1.24 -0.56
CA ALA A 51 3.73 2.25 0.44
C ALA A 51 5.03 2.91 0.92
N HIS A 52 4.98 4.13 1.48
CA HIS A 52 6.18 4.77 2.00
C HIS A 52 6.70 4.00 3.23
N SER A 53 7.98 3.64 3.24
CA SER A 53 8.56 2.91 4.36
C SER A 53 8.63 3.78 5.62
N LEU A 54 8.81 3.13 6.78
CA LEU A 54 9.09 3.77 8.06
C LEU A 54 10.42 3.25 8.63
N PRO A 55 11.16 4.07 9.39
CA PRO A 55 12.27 3.57 10.20
C PRO A 55 11.76 2.48 11.15
N LEU A 56 12.47 1.34 11.26
CA LEU A 56 12.03 0.22 12.10
C LEU A 56 11.83 0.61 13.57
N ARG A 57 12.54 1.65 14.03
CA ARG A 57 12.34 2.18 15.39
C ARG A 57 10.91 2.69 15.62
N ALA A 58 10.27 3.31 14.63
CA ALA A 58 8.88 3.76 14.72
C ALA A 58 7.94 2.56 14.74
N VAL A 59 8.15 1.61 13.81
CA VAL A 59 7.37 0.37 13.74
C VAL A 59 7.43 -0.41 15.07
N ASN A 60 8.62 -0.62 15.62
CA ASN A 60 8.83 -1.34 16.88
C ASN A 60 8.23 -0.63 18.11
N ARG A 61 7.89 0.66 17.98
CA ARG A 61 7.16 1.41 19.02
C ARG A 61 5.64 1.26 18.92
N GLY A 62 5.16 0.50 17.95
CA GLY A 62 3.72 0.25 17.75
C GLY A 62 3.06 1.28 16.84
N ASP A 63 3.80 1.86 15.89
CA ASP A 63 3.19 2.72 14.87
C ASP A 63 2.10 1.93 14.11
N PRO A 64 0.85 2.42 14.03
CA PRO A 64 -0.25 1.68 13.42
C PRO A 64 -0.18 1.65 11.88
N TYR A 65 0.61 2.53 11.26
CA TYR A 65 0.66 2.70 9.81
C TYR A 65 0.86 1.38 9.03
N PRO A 66 1.80 0.49 9.40
CA PRO A 66 1.97 -0.77 8.65
C PRO A 66 0.74 -1.66 8.70
N SER A 67 0.06 -1.74 9.84
CA SER A 67 -1.18 -2.52 9.98
C SER A 67 -2.35 -1.89 9.22
N GLU A 68 -2.45 -0.56 9.21
CA GLU A 68 -3.50 0.15 8.47
C GLU A 68 -3.31 0.01 6.96
N VAL A 69 -2.08 0.13 6.45
CA VAL A 69 -1.76 -0.14 5.04
C VAL A 69 -2.06 -1.58 4.68
N GLY A 70 -1.68 -2.54 5.54
CA GLY A 70 -2.01 -3.96 5.34
C GLY A 70 -3.52 -4.20 5.25
N ALA A 71 -4.30 -3.53 6.10
CA ALA A 71 -5.76 -3.60 6.07
C ALA A 71 -6.34 -2.97 4.79
N THR A 72 -5.81 -1.86 4.30
CA THR A 72 -6.21 -1.30 2.99
C THR A 72 -5.95 -2.30 1.87
N VAL A 73 -4.75 -2.89 1.81
CA VAL A 73 -4.39 -3.88 0.78
C VAL A 73 -5.32 -5.08 0.83
N GLN A 74 -5.62 -5.61 2.03
CA GLN A 74 -6.56 -6.70 2.18
C GLN A 74 -7.95 -6.34 1.64
N GLY A 75 -8.47 -5.16 2.01
CA GLY A 75 -9.78 -4.69 1.55
C GLY A 75 -9.83 -4.53 0.03
N VAL A 76 -8.77 -4.01 -0.59
CA VAL A 76 -8.66 -3.90 -2.05
C VAL A 76 -8.63 -5.27 -2.72
N MET A 77 -7.85 -6.21 -2.19
CA MET A 77 -7.76 -7.56 -2.77
C MET A 77 -9.06 -8.36 -2.61
N GLN A 78 -9.85 -8.09 -1.57
CA GLN A 78 -11.21 -8.63 -1.42
C GLN A 78 -12.15 -8.10 -2.52
N GLU A 79 -12.16 -6.79 -2.77
CA GLU A 79 -12.94 -6.18 -3.88
C GLU A 79 -12.52 -6.74 -5.25
N LEU A 80 -11.24 -7.08 -5.42
CA LEU A 80 -10.70 -7.73 -6.62
C LEU A 80 -10.97 -9.24 -6.71
N ASN A 81 -11.63 -9.84 -5.71
CA ASN A 81 -11.82 -11.28 -5.59
C ASN A 81 -10.50 -12.09 -5.67
N ASN A 82 -9.39 -11.51 -5.18
CA ASN A 82 -8.05 -12.10 -5.24
C ASN A 82 -7.66 -12.58 -6.65
N CYS A 83 -8.00 -11.80 -7.69
CA CYS A 83 -7.83 -12.19 -9.09
C CYS A 83 -6.37 -12.42 -9.54
N ASN A 84 -5.41 -11.82 -8.83
CA ASN A 84 -3.99 -11.82 -9.16
C ASN A 84 -3.11 -12.01 -7.91
N PRO A 85 -1.89 -12.55 -8.06
CA PRO A 85 -0.91 -12.54 -6.99
C PRO A 85 -0.54 -11.10 -6.60
N TYR A 86 -0.28 -10.86 -5.32
CA TYR A 86 0.06 -9.53 -4.83
C TYR A 86 1.08 -9.55 -3.69
N HIS A 87 1.80 -8.45 -3.51
CA HIS A 87 2.66 -8.21 -2.36
C HIS A 87 2.58 -6.75 -1.90
N LEU A 88 2.63 -6.55 -0.58
CA LEU A 88 2.88 -5.24 0.02
C LEU A 88 4.39 -5.03 0.16
N VAL A 89 4.89 -3.96 -0.44
CA VAL A 89 6.29 -3.55 -0.46
C VAL A 89 6.42 -2.10 -0.01
N TRP A 90 7.64 -1.69 0.34
CA TRP A 90 7.90 -0.38 0.93
C TRP A 90 8.95 0.42 0.14
N GLN A 91 8.65 1.67 -0.19
CA GLN A 91 9.53 2.54 -0.99
C GLN A 91 10.14 3.68 -0.15
N SER A 92 11.01 4.46 -0.79
CA SER A 92 11.53 5.74 -0.27
C SER A 92 12.33 5.63 1.03
N LYS A 93 13.08 4.54 1.23
CA LYS A 93 14.10 4.46 2.29
C LYS A 93 15.14 5.56 2.11
N VAL A 94 15.43 6.31 3.17
CA VAL A 94 16.50 7.32 3.19
C VAL A 94 17.45 7.12 4.37
N GLY A 95 18.74 7.32 4.13
CA GLY A 95 19.76 7.23 5.16
C GLY A 95 20.12 5.80 5.60
N PRO A 96 21.03 5.67 6.59
CA PRO A 96 21.69 4.40 6.92
C PRO A 96 20.91 3.53 7.91
N LEU A 97 19.87 4.07 8.57
CA LEU A 97 19.10 3.34 9.57
C LEU A 97 18.35 2.15 8.93
N PRO A 98 17.91 1.16 9.73
CA PRO A 98 17.06 0.09 9.22
C PRO A 98 15.60 0.57 9.04
N TRP A 99 14.99 0.13 7.95
CA TRP A 99 13.62 0.50 7.55
C TRP A 99 12.77 -0.74 7.30
N LEU A 100 11.45 -0.56 7.35
CA LEU A 100 10.48 -1.61 7.06
C LEU A 100 10.60 -2.06 5.61
N GLY A 101 10.83 -3.35 5.40
CA GLY A 101 10.91 -4.00 4.09
C GLY A 101 9.80 -5.06 3.91
N PRO A 102 9.76 -5.75 2.75
CA PRO A 102 10.71 -5.68 1.64
C PRO A 102 10.66 -4.37 0.84
N PHE A 103 11.80 -3.94 0.29
CA PHE A 103 11.87 -2.71 -0.51
C PHE A 103 11.36 -2.91 -1.93
N THR A 104 10.67 -1.92 -2.48
CA THR A 104 10.03 -2.00 -3.82
C THR A 104 11.03 -2.33 -4.93
N ASP A 105 12.21 -1.71 -4.90
CA ASP A 105 13.25 -1.93 -5.92
C ASP A 105 13.88 -3.32 -5.80
N ASP A 106 14.11 -3.80 -4.58
CA ASP A 106 14.60 -5.16 -4.32
C ASP A 106 13.57 -6.23 -4.70
N ALA A 107 12.29 -6.00 -4.39
CA ALA A 107 11.20 -6.88 -4.79
C ALA A 107 11.09 -6.98 -6.32
N LEU A 108 11.14 -5.84 -7.02
CA LEU A 108 11.11 -5.81 -8.48
C LEU A 108 12.29 -6.57 -9.09
N LYS A 109 13.53 -6.30 -8.63
CA LYS A 109 14.72 -7.05 -9.07
C LYS A 109 14.59 -8.56 -8.79
N GLY A 110 13.98 -8.92 -7.65
CA GLY A 110 13.71 -10.29 -7.26
C GLY A 110 12.76 -11.00 -8.24
N TYR A 111 11.65 -10.36 -8.60
CA TYR A 111 10.68 -10.90 -9.56
C TYR A 111 11.27 -11.06 -10.96
N VAL A 112 12.02 -10.07 -11.44
CA VAL A 112 12.68 -10.13 -12.74
C VAL A 112 13.65 -11.32 -12.81
N LYS A 113 14.43 -11.56 -11.73
CA LYS A 113 15.33 -12.73 -11.64
C LYS A 113 14.59 -14.07 -11.66
N GLN A 114 13.35 -14.11 -11.19
CA GLN A 114 12.47 -15.28 -11.24
C GLN A 114 11.72 -15.42 -12.57
N GLY A 115 11.98 -14.56 -13.56
CA GLY A 115 11.31 -14.57 -14.85
C GLY A 115 9.91 -13.94 -14.83
N LYS A 116 9.49 -13.32 -13.73
CA LYS A 116 8.23 -12.57 -13.63
C LYS A 116 8.46 -11.16 -14.17
N LYS A 117 7.84 -10.86 -15.31
CA LYS A 117 8.08 -9.64 -16.09
C LYS A 117 6.84 -8.75 -16.25
N ASN A 118 5.72 -9.14 -15.63
CA ASN A 118 4.44 -8.44 -15.70
C ASN A 118 3.90 -8.25 -14.28
#